data_AF-A0A4S8P2D8-F1
#
_entry.id   AF-A0A4S8P2D8-F1
#
_cell.length_a   1.000
_cell.length_b   1.000
_cell.length_c   1.000
_cell.angle_alpha   90.00
_cell.angle_beta   90.00
_cell.angle_gamma   90.00
#
_symmetry.space_group_name_H-M   'P 1'
#
loop_
_entity.id
_entity.type
_entity.pdbx_description
1 polymer ?
#
loop_
_entity_poly.entity_id
_entity_poly.type
_entity_poly.pdbx_seq_one_letter_code
_entity_poly.pdbx_strand_id
1 'polypeptide(L)'
;MAGRKARRKKAHPTLRFLVMARTGSGRYPHPVEVGLYPDGAESIVSFSIGPHVVNAGGLVRLAFVIDEPSGELNPVFQQEFDAAELHWLVPYLVRLLAREDVTEEIVAAYQARHGKRPESMHIGRPRV
;
A
#
# COMPACT_ATOMS: atom_id res chain seq x y z
N MET A 1 33.16 -21.32 -33.26
CA MET A 1 31.96 -20.46 -33.14
C MET A 1 31.55 -20.39 -31.68
N ALA A 2 31.76 -19.25 -31.02
CA ALA A 2 31.40 -19.07 -29.60
C ALA A 2 30.00 -18.45 -29.51
N GLY A 3 29.03 -19.22 -29.02
CA GLY A 3 27.67 -18.75 -28.78
C GLY A 3 27.62 -17.74 -27.63
N ARG A 4 27.34 -16.47 -27.94
CA ARG A 4 26.98 -15.45 -26.96
C ARG A 4 25.66 -15.84 -26.31
N LYS A 5 25.71 -16.49 -25.14
CA LYS A 5 24.52 -16.67 -24.28
C LYS A 5 24.06 -15.28 -23.82
N ALA A 6 23.01 -14.76 -24.43
CA ALA A 6 22.33 -13.57 -23.96
C ALA A 6 21.89 -13.79 -22.51
N ARG A 7 22.49 -13.06 -21.56
CA ARG A 7 22.00 -12.99 -20.19
C ARG A 7 20.60 -12.38 -20.25
N ARG A 8 19.57 -13.22 -20.17
CA ARG A 8 18.17 -12.80 -19.98
C ARG A 8 18.14 -11.99 -18.68
N LYS A 9 18.02 -10.65 -18.77
CA LYS A 9 17.81 -9.80 -17.60
C LYS A 9 16.57 -10.37 -16.89
N LYS A 10 16.71 -10.83 -15.63
CA LYS A 10 15.55 -11.21 -14.81
C LYS A 10 14.61 -10.01 -14.83
N ALA A 11 13.43 -10.17 -15.42
CA ALA A 11 12.39 -9.16 -15.33
C ALA A 11 12.15 -8.92 -13.84
N HIS A 12 12.25 -7.67 -13.39
CA HIS A 12 11.87 -7.33 -12.03
C HIS A 12 10.38 -7.70 -11.87
N PRO A 13 10.00 -8.42 -10.80
CA PRO A 13 8.60 -8.75 -10.58
C PRO A 13 7.79 -7.45 -10.51
N THR A 14 6.78 -7.35 -11.37
CA THR A 14 5.78 -6.28 -11.34
C THR A 14 4.85 -6.57 -10.16
N LEU A 15 4.64 -5.58 -9.30
CA LEU A 15 3.67 -5.61 -8.22
C LEU A 15 2.38 -4.91 -8.67
N ARG A 16 1.27 -5.34 -8.09
CA ARG A 16 0.00 -4.63 -8.21
C ARG A 16 -0.03 -3.53 -7.17
N PHE A 17 -0.15 -2.29 -7.61
CA PHE A 17 -0.45 -1.15 -6.77
C PHE A 17 -1.97 -1.00 -6.66
N LEU A 18 -2.47 -0.77 -5.44
CA LEU A 18 -3.88 -0.53 -5.12
C LEU A 18 -4.03 0.83 -4.45
N VAL A 19 -4.87 1.70 -4.98
CA VAL A 19 -5.24 2.96 -4.30
C VAL A 19 -6.33 2.66 -3.29
N MET A 20 -6.01 2.81 -2.00
CA MET A 20 -6.89 2.43 -0.88
C MET A 20 -7.69 3.62 -0.35
N ALA A 21 -7.16 4.83 -0.47
CA ALA A 21 -7.90 6.04 -0.18
C ALA A 21 -7.37 7.22 -1.00
N ARG A 22 -8.27 8.14 -1.33
CA ARG A 22 -7.98 9.49 -1.79
C ARG A 22 -8.97 10.43 -1.13
N THR A 23 -8.49 11.27 -0.23
CA THR A 23 -9.33 12.26 0.45
C THR A 23 -9.21 13.60 -0.25
N GLY A 24 -10.31 14.36 -0.27
CA GLY A 24 -10.28 15.76 -0.67
C GLY A 24 -9.76 16.65 0.47
N SER A 25 -9.79 17.97 0.26
CA SER A 25 -9.63 18.95 1.35
C SER A 25 -10.81 18.85 2.32
N GLY A 26 -10.69 18.01 3.34
CA GLY A 26 -11.71 17.74 4.36
C GLY A 26 -11.36 18.36 5.72
N ARG A 27 -11.74 17.69 6.82
CA ARG A 27 -11.38 18.11 8.19
C ARG A 27 -9.88 18.03 8.46
N TYR A 28 -9.17 17.17 7.73
CA TYR A 28 -7.72 17.16 7.69
C TYR A 28 -7.26 18.24 6.70
N PRO A 29 -6.31 19.13 7.08
CA PRO A 29 -5.96 20.30 6.27
C PRO A 29 -5.32 19.95 4.92
N HIS A 30 -4.96 18.69 4.72
CA HIS A 30 -4.21 18.20 3.58
C HIS A 30 -4.91 16.98 2.98
N PRO A 31 -5.11 16.93 1.65
CA PRO A 31 -5.59 15.70 1.00
C PRO A 31 -4.60 14.57 1.26
N VAL A 32 -5.11 13.36 1.48
CA VAL A 32 -4.34 12.16 1.78
C VAL A 32 -4.65 11.12 0.72
N GLU A 33 -3.60 10.60 0.08
CA GLU A 33 -3.66 9.38 -0.71
C GLU A 33 -2.86 8.29 0.00
N VAL A 34 -3.51 7.15 0.21
CA VAL A 34 -2.87 5.94 0.71
C VAL A 34 -2.99 4.84 -0.32
N GLY A 35 -1.86 4.26 -0.68
CA GLY A 35 -1.78 3.14 -1.60
C GLY A 35 -1.09 1.94 -0.98
N LEU A 36 -1.35 0.75 -1.52
CA LEU A 36 -0.82 -0.51 -1.04
C LEU A 36 -0.17 -1.27 -2.20
N TYR A 37 1.00 -1.83 -1.94
CA TYR A 37 1.69 -2.81 -2.76
C TYR A 37 1.66 -4.15 -2.01
N PRO A 38 0.66 -5.01 -2.26
CA PRO A 38 0.58 -6.31 -1.59
C PRO A 38 1.71 -7.23 -2.06
N ASP A 39 2.46 -7.78 -1.12
CA ASP A 39 3.56 -8.74 -1.33
C ASP A 39 3.87 -9.53 -0.05
N GLY A 40 2.83 -9.87 0.72
CA GLY A 40 2.99 -10.51 2.04
C GLY A 40 3.78 -9.63 3.02
N ALA A 41 4.75 -10.22 3.74
CA ALA A 41 5.58 -9.49 4.71
C ALA A 41 6.40 -8.34 4.09
N GLU A 42 6.65 -8.40 2.79
CA GLU A 42 7.41 -7.38 2.05
C GLU A 42 6.49 -6.34 1.39
N SER A 43 5.22 -6.31 1.79
CA SER A 43 4.27 -5.30 1.33
C SER A 43 4.76 -3.88 1.67
N ILE A 44 4.38 -2.93 0.83
CA ILE A 44 4.75 -1.52 0.97
C ILE A 44 3.47 -0.69 1.00
N VAL A 45 3.41 0.30 1.87
CA VAL A 45 2.34 1.29 1.94
C VAL A 45 2.89 2.62 1.42
N SER A 46 2.16 3.26 0.52
CA SER A 46 2.47 4.58 0.01
C SER A 46 1.59 5.60 0.71
N PHE A 47 2.19 6.66 1.24
CA PHE A 47 1.50 7.81 1.79
C PHE A 47 1.84 9.06 0.98
N SER A 48 0.83 9.85 0.67
CA SER A 48 0.96 11.15 0.02
C SER A 48 0.01 12.10 0.74
N ILE A 49 0.55 13.12 1.37
CA ILE A 49 -0.14 14.06 2.25
C ILE A 49 0.11 15.47 1.73
N GLY A 50 -0.95 16.18 1.37
CA GLY A 50 -0.88 17.56 0.89
C GLY A 50 -1.13 17.70 -0.60
N PRO A 51 -1.39 18.93 -1.06
CA PRO A 51 -1.53 19.19 -2.49
C PRO A 51 -0.22 18.84 -3.20
N HIS A 52 -0.33 18.37 -4.45
CA HIS A 52 0.80 17.84 -5.24
C HIS A 52 2.07 18.71 -5.29
N VAL A 53 1.96 20.02 -4.99
CA VAL A 53 3.06 21.00 -4.99
C VAL A 53 3.94 20.94 -3.73
N VAL A 54 3.44 20.44 -2.58
CA VAL A 54 4.17 20.37 -1.28
C VAL A 54 3.97 19.02 -0.58
N ASN A 55 3.87 17.96 -1.36
CA ASN A 55 3.50 16.62 -0.90
C ASN A 55 4.50 16.08 0.13
N ALA A 56 4.04 15.81 1.35
CA ALA A 56 4.78 15.08 2.38
C ALA A 56 4.35 13.60 2.34
N GLY A 57 5.29 12.69 2.54
CA GLY A 57 5.00 11.26 2.53
C GLY A 57 6.10 10.46 1.85
N GLY A 58 5.77 9.22 1.52
CA GLY A 58 6.73 8.29 0.96
C GLY A 58 6.24 6.87 0.98
N LEU A 59 7.16 5.97 0.70
CA LEU A 59 6.94 4.54 0.71
C LEU A 59 7.47 3.96 2.02
N VAL A 60 6.65 3.16 2.68
CA VAL A 60 6.91 2.62 4.01
C VAL A 60 6.72 1.11 3.96
N ARG A 61 7.68 0.35 4.47
CA ARG A 61 7.50 -1.12 4.61
C ARG A 61 6.36 -1.40 5.58
N LEU A 62 5.57 -2.43 5.28
CA LEU A 62 4.42 -2.81 6.10
C LEU A 62 4.78 -3.03 7.57
N ALA A 63 5.95 -3.61 7.84
CA ALA A 63 6.48 -3.85 9.19
C ALA A 63 6.75 -2.56 10.01
N PHE A 64 6.74 -1.38 9.40
CA PHE A 64 6.77 -0.10 10.13
C PHE A 64 5.37 0.47 10.37
N VAL A 65 4.40 0.12 9.53
CA VAL A 65 3.00 0.58 9.63
C VAL A 65 2.24 -0.23 10.67
N ILE A 66 2.48 -1.54 10.71
CA ILE A 66 1.94 -2.44 11.73
C ILE A 66 3.07 -2.84 12.66
N ASP A 67 2.88 -2.64 13.96
CA ASP A 67 3.79 -3.11 15.00
C ASP A 67 3.71 -4.65 15.05
N GLU A 68 4.76 -5.35 14.61
CA GLU A 68 4.80 -6.81 14.54
C GLU A 68 4.49 -7.49 15.90
N PRO A 69 5.11 -7.06 17.03
CA PRO A 69 4.78 -7.58 18.36
C PRO A 69 3.30 -7.48 18.76
N SER A 70 2.63 -6.37 18.48
CA SER A 70 1.26 -6.14 18.94
C SER A 70 0.18 -6.48 17.89
N GLY A 71 0.55 -6.52 16.60
CA GLY A 71 -0.40 -6.59 15.50
C GLY A 71 -1.25 -5.32 15.36
N GLU A 72 -0.84 -4.21 15.99
CA GLU A 72 -1.59 -2.96 15.99
C GLU A 72 -1.00 -1.96 14.99
N LEU A 73 -1.83 -0.99 14.58
CA LEU A 73 -1.35 0.14 13.79
C LEU A 73 -0.37 0.97 14.61
N ASN A 74 0.82 1.20 14.06
CA ASN A 74 1.82 2.07 14.67
C ASN A 74 1.22 3.48 14.87
N PRO A 75 1.27 4.05 16.10
CA PRO A 75 0.68 5.36 16.42
C PRO A 75 1.07 6.51 15.48
N VAL A 76 2.26 6.43 14.87
CA VAL A 76 2.74 7.43 13.90
C VAL A 76 1.82 7.56 12.67
N PHE A 77 1.08 6.51 12.31
CA PHE A 77 0.18 6.50 11.14
C PHE A 77 -1.30 6.62 11.51
N GLN A 78 -1.64 6.76 12.80
CA GLN A 78 -3.03 6.84 13.24
C GLN A 78 -3.78 7.99 12.57
N GLN A 79 -3.14 9.15 12.47
CA GLN A 79 -3.75 10.36 11.94
C GLN A 79 -4.12 10.22 10.46
N GLU A 80 -3.25 9.62 9.64
CA GLU A 80 -3.53 9.35 8.24
C GLU A 80 -4.61 8.28 8.07
N PHE A 81 -4.61 7.24 8.90
CA PHE A 81 -5.62 6.19 8.88
C PHE A 81 -7.00 6.71 9.32
N ASP A 82 -7.05 7.60 10.30
CA ASP A 82 -8.27 8.30 10.72
C ASP A 82 -8.78 9.19 9.59
N ALA A 83 -7.90 10.03 9.03
CA ALA A 83 -8.26 10.97 7.97
C ALA A 83 -8.76 10.26 6.70
N ALA A 84 -8.18 9.10 6.37
CA ALA A 84 -8.53 8.29 5.21
C ALA A 84 -9.60 7.21 5.49
N GLU A 85 -10.10 7.13 6.74
CA GLU A 85 -11.02 6.09 7.21
C GLU A 85 -10.56 4.66 6.86
N LEU A 86 -9.29 4.34 7.13
CA LEU A 86 -8.64 3.09 6.72
C LEU A 86 -8.55 2.01 7.80
N HIS A 87 -9.13 2.22 8.98
CA HIS A 87 -9.07 1.22 10.07
C HIS A 87 -9.62 -0.15 9.70
N TRP A 88 -10.57 -0.21 8.76
CA TRP A 88 -11.08 -1.49 8.22
C TRP A 88 -10.01 -2.32 7.51
N LEU A 89 -8.93 -1.70 7.03
CA LEU A 89 -7.84 -2.35 6.31
C LEU A 89 -6.84 -3.03 7.26
N VAL A 90 -6.71 -2.55 8.50
CA VAL A 90 -5.71 -3.00 9.47
C VAL A 90 -5.70 -4.53 9.67
N PRO A 91 -6.86 -5.22 9.84
CA PRO A 91 -6.85 -6.69 9.97
C PRO A 91 -6.22 -7.41 8.77
N TYR A 92 -6.39 -6.88 7.56
CA TYR A 92 -5.77 -7.45 6.35
C TYR A 92 -4.28 -7.13 6.25
N LEU A 93 -3.86 -5.97 6.74
CA LEU A 93 -2.44 -5.61 6.82
C LEU A 93 -1.68 -6.55 7.78
N VAL A 94 -2.27 -6.88 8.93
CA VAL A 94 -1.70 -7.87 9.85
C VAL A 94 -1.54 -9.23 9.18
N ARG A 95 -2.57 -9.68 8.43
CA ARG A 95 -2.51 -10.96 7.68
C ARG A 95 -1.49 -10.93 6.55
N LEU A 96 -1.38 -9.82 5.81
CA LEU A 96 -0.31 -9.63 4.81
C LEU A 96 1.06 -9.74 5.49
N LEU A 97 1.26 -9.09 6.64
CA LEU A 97 2.52 -9.14 7.38
C LEU A 97 2.86 -10.57 7.83
N ALA A 98 1.85 -11.36 8.19
CA ALA A 98 1.96 -12.79 8.46
C ALA A 98 2.18 -13.66 7.20
N ARG A 99 2.41 -13.04 6.03
CA ARG A 99 2.65 -13.66 4.72
C ARG A 99 1.43 -14.37 4.11
N GLU A 100 0.22 -14.06 4.59
CA GLU A 100 -1.00 -14.54 3.94
C GLU A 100 -1.26 -13.80 2.64
N ASP A 101 -1.76 -14.50 1.62
CA ASP A 101 -2.21 -13.88 0.37
C ASP A 101 -3.69 -13.50 0.48
N VAL A 102 -3.92 -12.28 0.97
CA VAL A 102 -5.26 -11.72 1.22
C VAL A 102 -5.62 -10.61 0.23
N THR A 103 -4.89 -10.53 -0.89
CA THR A 103 -5.00 -9.42 -1.84
C THR A 103 -6.41 -9.28 -2.41
N GLU A 104 -7.03 -10.37 -2.85
CA GLU A 104 -8.39 -10.34 -3.39
C GLU A 104 -9.44 -10.12 -2.30
N GLU A 105 -9.18 -10.53 -1.05
CA GLU A 105 -10.06 -10.21 0.08
C GLU A 105 -10.07 -8.70 0.36
N ILE A 106 -8.91 -8.04 0.33
CA ILE A 106 -8.79 -6.59 0.44
C ILE A 106 -9.58 -5.89 -0.67
N VAL A 107 -9.46 -6.38 -1.91
CA VAL A 107 -10.19 -5.82 -3.06
C VAL A 107 -11.70 -6.01 -2.91
N ALA A 108 -12.15 -7.17 -2.43
CA ALA A 108 -13.56 -7.44 -2.17
C ALA A 108 -14.11 -6.56 -1.04
N ALA A 109 -13.37 -6.40 0.06
CA ALA A 109 -13.74 -5.54 1.17
C ALA A 109 -13.82 -4.06 0.75
N TYR A 110 -12.84 -3.59 -0.04
CA TYR A 110 -12.89 -2.25 -0.63
C TYR A 110 -14.14 -2.08 -1.49
N GLN A 111 -14.45 -3.05 -2.36
CA GLN A 111 -15.60 -2.98 -3.24
C GLN A 111 -16.93 -2.98 -2.48
N ALA A 112 -17.05 -3.80 -1.43
CA ALA A 112 -18.22 -3.80 -0.56
C ALA A 112 -18.43 -2.44 0.12
N ARG A 113 -17.34 -1.75 0.51
CA ARG A 113 -17.41 -0.46 1.20
C ARG A 113 -17.65 0.73 0.26
N HIS A 114 -17.07 0.70 -0.93
CA HIS A 114 -17.05 1.86 -1.84
C HIS A 114 -17.91 1.68 -3.10
N GLY A 115 -18.53 0.52 -3.30
CA GLY A 115 -19.37 0.21 -4.46
C GLY A 115 -18.60 0.07 -5.78
N LYS A 116 -17.26 0.18 -5.74
CA LYS A 116 -16.36 0.10 -6.90
C LYS A 116 -15.07 -0.60 -6.50
N ARG A 117 -14.37 -1.21 -7.46
CA ARG A 117 -13.02 -1.76 -7.22
C ARG A 117 -12.01 -0.63 -6.99
N PRO A 118 -10.94 -0.88 -6.22
CA PRO A 118 -9.87 0.09 -6.08
C PRO A 118 -9.20 0.31 -7.44
N GLU A 119 -8.74 1.54 -7.68
CA GLU A 119 -7.86 1.79 -8.81
C GLU A 119 -6.59 0.96 -8.63
N SER A 120 -6.13 0.34 -9.72
CA SER A 120 -4.95 -0.53 -9.65
C SER A 120 -4.06 -0.42 -10.88
N MET A 121 -2.76 -0.57 -10.65
CA MET A 121 -1.74 -0.47 -11.69
C MET A 121 -0.70 -1.57 -11.49
N HIS A 122 -0.20 -2.16 -12.58
CA HIS A 122 0.95 -3.07 -12.52
C HIS A 122 2.22 -2.25 -12.71
N ILE A 123 3.03 -2.14 -11.67
CA ILE A 123 4.26 -1.34 -11.69
C ILE A 123 5.44 -2.15 -11.16
N GLY A 124 6.66 -1.76 -11.51
CA GLY A 124 7.85 -2.40 -10.93
C GLY A 124 7.88 -2.24 -9.42
N ARG A 125 8.44 -3.22 -8.69
CA ARG A 125 8.63 -3.09 -7.24
C ARG A 125 9.37 -1.77 -6.92
N PRO A 126 8.80 -0.88 -6.11
CA PRO A 126 9.47 0.36 -5.76
C PRO A 126 10.61 0.06 -4.78
N ARG A 127 11.63 0.93 -4.79
CA ARG A 127 12.75 0.86 -3.83
C ARG A 127 12.36 1.64 -2.58
N VAL A 128 12.42 0.98 -1.43
CA VAL A 128 12.14 1.52 -0.09
C VAL A 128 13.36 1.37 0.79
#